data_AF-A0A7U9XBZ8-F1
#
_entry.id   AF-A0A7U9XBZ8-F1
#
_cell.length_a   1.000
_cell.length_b   1.000
_cell.length_c   1.000
_cell.angle_alpha   90.00
_cell.angle_beta   90.00
_cell.angle_gamma   90.00
#
_symmetry.space_group_name_H-M   'P 1'
#
loop_
_entity.id
_entity.type
_entity.pdbx_description
1 polymer ?
#
loop_
_entity_poly.entity_id
_entity_poly.type
_entity_poly.pdbx_seq_one_letter_code
_entity_poly.pdbx_strand_id
1 'polypeptide(L)' 'MAALVTDALRAEYLEDSGYDTQILEFIDMEHTPKNILIRGVRNGKKGENREAIRRCEEFLKVSPALGRLLE' A
#
# COMPACT_ATOMS: atom_id res chain seq x y z
N MET A 1 -10.77 3.92 -9.42
CA MET A 1 -10.63 4.44 -8.04
C MET A 1 -10.27 3.35 -7.03
N ALA A 2 -11.05 2.26 -6.90
CA ALA A 2 -10.78 1.21 -5.90
C ALA A 2 -9.38 0.54 -5.99
N ALA A 3 -8.85 0.38 -7.21
CA ALA A 3 -7.50 -0.18 -7.41
C ALA A 3 -6.42 0.70 -6.77
N LEU A 4 -6.38 2.00 -7.11
CA LEU A 4 -5.42 2.96 -6.55
C LEU A 4 -5.46 3.00 -5.02
N VAL A 5 -6.67 3.02 -4.45
CA VAL A 5 -6.85 3.04 -2.98
C VAL A 5 -6.30 1.78 -2.33
N THR A 6 -6.55 0.61 -2.93
CA THR A 6 -6.02 -0.64 -2.39
C THR A 6 -4.51 -0.78 -2.58
N ASP A 7 -3.95 -0.27 -3.68
CA ASP A 7 -2.51 -0.29 -3.93
C ASP A 7 -1.76 0.68 -2.99
N ALA A 8 -2.33 1.86 -2.71
CA ALA A 8 -1.80 2.78 -1.71
C ALA A 8 -1.80 2.16 -0.31
N LEU A 9 -2.93 1.59 0.13
CA LEU A 9 -3.00 0.92 1.44
C LEU A 9 -1.98 -0.23 1.55
N ARG A 10 -1.80 -1.03 0.49
CA ARG A 10 -0.76 -2.08 0.47
C ARG A 10 0.63 -1.51 0.67
N ALA A 11 0.95 -0.39 0.01
CA ALA A 11 2.24 0.24 0.16
C ALA A 11 2.47 0.76 1.59
N GLU A 12 1.47 1.42 2.17
CA GLU A 12 1.53 1.92 3.54
C GLU A 12 1.74 0.79 4.57
N TYR A 13 1.08 -0.36 4.40
CA TYR A 13 1.31 -1.51 5.29
C TYR A 13 2.73 -2.08 5.21
N LEU A 14 3.33 -2.06 4.02
CA LEU A 14 4.70 -2.52 3.83
C LEU A 14 5.69 -1.56 4.51
N GLU A 15 5.48 -0.25 4.39
CA GLU A 15 6.25 0.77 5.13
C GLU A 15 6.14 0.57 6.65
N ASP A 16 4.93 0.46 7.20
CA ASP A 16 4.70 0.21 8.64
C ASP A 16 5.38 -1.09 9.11
N SER A 17 5.51 -2.07 8.20
CA SER A 17 6.16 -3.36 8.46
C SER A 17 7.68 -3.35 8.30
N GLY A 18 8.29 -2.22 7.94
CA GLY A 18 9.74 -2.05 7.82
C GLY A 18 10.31 -2.42 6.46
N TYR A 19 9.57 -2.12 5.40
CA TYR A 19 10.03 -2.19 4.02
C TYR A 19 10.11 -0.79 3.42
N ASP A 20 11.21 -0.48 2.75
CA ASP A 20 11.24 0.63 1.79
C ASP A 20 10.36 0.23 0.59
N THR A 21 9.28 0.96 0.38
CA THR A 21 8.22 0.62 -0.56
C THR A 21 8.18 1.61 -1.70
N GLN A 22 8.01 1.09 -2.92
CA GLN A 22 7.94 1.89 -4.13
C GLN A 22 6.79 1.42 -4.99
N ILE A 23 6.04 2.39 -5.52
CA ILE A 23 4.98 2.18 -6.49
C ILE A 23 5.55 2.57 -7.86
N LEU A 24 5.62 1.62 -8.78
CA LEU A 24 6.20 1.78 -10.11
C LEU A 24 5.13 1.52 -11.16
N GLU A 25 5.01 2.42 -12.13
CA GLU A 25 4.16 2.23 -13.30
C GLU A 25 5.01 1.71 -14.47
N PHE A 26 4.60 0.59 -15.08
CA PHE A 26 5.37 -0.03 -16.17
C PHE A 26 5.14 0.61 -17.54
N ILE A 27 3.93 1.08 -17.83
CA ILE A 27 3.50 1.67 -19.12
C ILE A 27 2.34 2.64 -18.83
N ASP A 28 2.22 3.69 -19.63
CA ASP A 28 1.10 4.63 -19.61
C ASP A 28 -0.27 3.91 -19.70
N MET A 29 -1.26 4.41 -18.96
CA MET A 29 -2.57 3.75 -18.75
C MET A 29 -3.42 3.55 -20.02
N GLU A 30 -2.97 4.05 -21.18
CA GLU A 30 -3.72 4.03 -22.45
C GLU A 30 -4.05 2.62 -22.98
N HIS A 31 -3.28 1.59 -22.61
CA HIS A 31 -3.42 0.25 -23.20
C HIS A 31 -3.48 -0.92 -22.21
N THR A 32 -3.34 -0.70 -20.90
CA THR A 32 -3.52 -1.76 -19.89
C THR A 32 -4.01 -1.16 -18.56
N PRO A 33 -5.21 -1.52 -18.08
CA PRO A 33 -5.87 -0.83 -16.96
C PRO A 33 -5.23 -1.10 -15.58
N LYS A 34 -4.21 -1.96 -15.49
CA LYS A 34 -3.44 -2.24 -14.27
C LYS A 34 -1.98 -2.57 -14.58
N ASN A 35 -1.09 -1.60 -14.38
CA ASN A 35 0.35 -1.71 -14.59
C ASN A 35 1.18 -1.21 -13.40
N ILE A 36 0.67 -1.37 -12.17
CA ILE A 36 1.38 -0.92 -10.97
C ILE A 36 2.11 -2.10 -10.32
N LEU A 37 3.42 -1.98 -10.18
CA LEU A 37 4.26 -2.83 -9.34
C LEU A 37 4.49 -2.16 -7.98
N ILE A 38 4.17 -2.87 -6.91
CA ILE A 38 4.58 -2.50 -5.56
C ILE A 38 5.83 -3.29 -5.22
N ARG A 39 6.95 -2.59 -5.03
CA ARG A 39 8.23 -3.17 -4.66
C ARG A 39 8.54 -2.81 -3.21
N GLY A 40 8.61 -3.81 -2.33
CA GLY A 40 9.07 -3.65 -0.95
C GLY A 40 10.47 -4.24 -0.77
N VAL A 41 11.40 -3.46 -0.22
CA VAL A 41 12.75 -3.92 0.16
C VAL A 41 12.87 -3.85 1.68
N ARG A 42 13.07 -5.00 2.33
CA ARG A 42 13.11 -5.05 3.79
C ARG A 42 14.36 -4.34 4.31
N ASN A 43 14.16 -3.29 5.11
CA ASN A 43 15.23 -2.52 5.73
C ASN A 43 15.19 -2.60 7.28
N GLY A 44 14.10 -3.12 7.85
CA GLY A 44 13.91 -3.28 9.30
C GLY A 44 13.50 -2.01 10.05
N LYS A 45 13.37 -0.86 9.37
CA LYS A 45 12.94 0.42 9.93
C LYS A 45 11.45 0.59 9.70
N LYS A 46 10.63 0.34 10.72
CA LYS A 46 9.18 0.52 10.63
C LYS A 46 8.83 1.98 10.33
N GLY A 47 7.90 2.20 9.42
CA GLY A 47 7.31 3.50 9.14
C GLY A 47 6.51 4.05 10.32
N GLU A 48 6.37 5.38 10.36
CA GLU A 48 5.56 6.10 11.38
C GLU A 48 4.16 6.44 10.84
N ASN A 49 3.61 5.59 9.96
CA ASN A 49 2.39 5.81 9.21
C ASN A 49 1.18 5.01 9.71
N ARG A 50 1.32 4.24 10.79
CA ARG A 50 0.25 3.41 11.38
C ARG A 50 -1.05 4.17 11.65
N GLU A 51 -0.94 5.39 12.17
CA GLU A 51 -2.12 6.21 12.46
C GLU A 51 -2.82 6.67 11.17
N ALA A 52 -2.05 7.00 10.14
CA ALA A 52 -2.58 7.40 8.83
C ALA A 52 -3.32 6.23 8.15
N ILE A 53 -2.77 5.01 8.24
CA ILE A 53 -3.43 3.78 7.78
C ILE A 53 -4.79 3.63 8.46
N ARG A 54 -4.81 3.68 9.80
CA ARG A 54 -6.05 3.53 10.58
C ARG A 54 -7.10 4.58 10.21
N ARG A 55 -6.69 5.85 10.10
CA ARG A 55 -7.61 6.94 9.67
C ARG A 55 -8.17 6.68 8.27
N CYS A 56 -7.36 6.16 7.34
CA CYS A 56 -7.82 5.80 6.00
C CYS A 56 -8.81 4.63 6.02
N GLU A 57 -8.54 3.58 6.81
CA GLU A 57 -9.47 2.45 6.96
C GLU A 57 -10.83 2.88 7.51
N GLU A 58 -10.84 3.72 8.55
CA GLU A 58 -12.05 4.26 9.17
C GLU A 58 -12.83 5.14 8.17
N PHE A 59 -12.14 6.04 7.46
CA PHE A 59 -12.75 6.93 6.47
C PHE A 59 -13.38 6.15 5.31
N LEU A 60 -12.65 5.18 4.77
CA LEU A 60 -13.07 4.38 3.63
C LEU A 60 -14.00 3.22 4.03
N LYS A 61 -14.11 2.92 5.33
CA LYS A 61 -14.85 1.80 5.91
C LYS A 61 -14.41 0.45 5.31
N VAL A 62 -13.10 0.23 5.26
CA VAL A 62 -12.49 -0.98 4.69
C VAL A 62 -11.76 -1.79 5.76
N SER A 63 -11.58 -3.09 5.50
CA SER A 63 -10.70 -3.97 6.30
C SER A 63 -9.80 -4.76 5.35
N PRO A 64 -8.64 -4.20 4.97
CA PRO A 64 -7.69 -4.84 4.06
C PRO A 64 -7.14 -6.14 4.66
N ALA A 65 -7.09 -7.20 3.85
CA ALA A 65 -6.55 -8.48 4.30
C ALA A 65 -5.08 -8.40 4.74
N LEU A 66 -4.29 -7.55 4.07
CA LEU A 66 -2.86 -7.40 4.39
C LEU A 66 -2.63 -6.84 5.80
N GLY A 67 -3.46 -5.88 6.25
CA GLY A 67 -3.39 -5.38 7.63
C GLY A 67 -3.58 -6.49 8.66
N ARG A 68 -4.62 -7.32 8.49
CA ARG A 68 -4.88 -8.47 9.38
C ARG A 68 -3.79 -9.54 9.38
N LEU A 69 -2.99 -9.63 8.32
CA LEU A 69 -1.92 -10.64 8.18
C LEU A 69 -0.57 -10.15 8.72
N LEU A 70 -0.42 -8.84 8.94
CA LEU A 70 0.83 -8.22 9.40
C LEU A 70 0.76 -7.74 10.86
N GLU A 71 -0.41 -7.83 11.49
CA GLU A 71 -0.61 -7.77 12.95
C GLU A 71 -0.07 -9.01 13.67
#